data_AF-A0A662WRC2-F1
#
_entry.id   AF-A0A662WRC2-F1
#
_cell.length_a   1.000
_cell.length_b   1.000
_cell.length_c   1.000
_cell.angle_alpha   90.00
_cell.angle_beta   90.00
_cell.angle_gamma   90.00
#
_symmetry.space_group_name_H-M   'P 1'
#
loop_
_entity.id
_entity.type
_entity.pdbx_description
1 polymer ?
#
loop_
_entity_poly.entity_id
_entity_poly.type
_entity_poly.pdbx_seq_one_letter_code
_entity_poly.pdbx_strand_id
1 'polypeptide(L)'
;MSFFGFGKGKEPEAPAASSSDSYTYEEPSYEYGSASAFDSSSPSRGPPSAGPSAGAAEMQQMIMEEQQRALIQQAISKITALAWDKCSASKPESELSSKEKDCIKNVTLAYLDTSMFVVHRLNKSGSA
;
A
#
# COMPACT_ATOMS: atom_id res chain seq x y z
N MET A 1 7.08 68.36 24.57
CA MET A 1 7.58 67.70 25.80
C MET A 1 6.76 66.43 26.00
N SER A 2 7.41 65.27 25.97
CA SER A 2 7.03 63.93 26.49
C SER A 2 5.57 63.45 26.27
N PHE A 3 5.30 62.26 25.73
CA PHE A 3 5.83 60.97 26.17
C PHE A 3 5.43 59.86 25.18
N PHE A 4 6.31 58.89 24.94
CA PHE A 4 6.10 57.69 24.12
C PHE A 4 4.93 56.82 24.66
N GLY A 5 3.98 56.47 23.79
CA GLY A 5 2.96 55.44 24.05
C GLY A 5 3.27 54.16 23.29
N PHE A 6 4.07 53.28 23.88
CA PHE A 6 4.44 51.98 23.33
C PHE A 6 3.22 51.04 23.34
N GLY A 7 2.78 50.60 22.17
CA GLY A 7 1.65 49.69 21.98
C GLY A 7 1.94 48.31 22.57
N LYS A 8 1.21 47.96 23.62
CA LYS A 8 1.22 46.64 24.25
C LYS A 8 -0.01 45.86 23.76
N GLY A 9 0.12 45.17 22.62
CA GLY A 9 -0.80 44.14 22.17
C GLY A 9 -0.24 42.76 22.51
N LYS A 10 -0.75 42.15 23.58
CA LYS A 10 -0.42 40.80 24.03
C LYS A 10 -1.62 39.90 23.71
N GLU A 11 -1.30 38.70 23.21
CA GLU A 11 -2.12 37.49 22.99
C GLU A 11 -3.07 37.45 21.77
N PRO A 12 -2.74 36.57 20.80
CA PRO A 12 -3.71 35.66 20.22
C PRO A 12 -3.79 34.38 21.06
N GLU A 13 -5.03 34.07 21.42
CA GLU A 13 -5.56 32.84 22.00
C GLU A 13 -5.03 31.60 21.28
N ALA A 14 -4.41 30.68 22.04
CA ALA A 14 -3.97 29.39 21.54
C ALA A 14 -5.17 28.44 21.46
N PRO A 15 -5.49 27.86 20.29
CA PRO A 15 -6.32 26.66 20.27
C PRO A 15 -5.48 25.49 20.81
N ALA A 16 -6.04 24.82 21.81
CA ALA A 16 -5.56 23.54 22.29
C ALA A 16 -5.58 22.48 21.17
N ALA A 17 -4.67 21.51 21.33
CA ALA A 17 -4.61 20.21 20.66
C ALA A 17 -4.12 20.20 19.20
N SER A 18 -2.93 19.67 18.98
CA SER A 18 -2.82 18.23 18.73
C SER A 18 -1.36 17.83 18.86
N SER A 19 -1.10 16.82 19.67
CA SER A 19 0.15 16.07 19.66
C SER A 19 0.50 15.75 18.22
N SER A 20 1.73 16.08 17.81
CA SER A 20 2.33 15.51 16.61
C SER A 20 2.58 14.03 16.88
N ASP A 21 1.53 13.22 16.83
CA ASP A 21 1.70 11.80 16.56
C ASP A 21 2.22 11.72 15.12
N SER A 22 3.55 11.70 14.99
CA SER A 22 4.20 11.27 13.77
C SER A 22 3.71 9.85 13.52
N TYR A 23 2.77 9.70 12.58
CA TYR A 23 2.41 8.40 12.06
C TYR A 23 3.66 7.80 11.42
N THR A 24 4.39 6.99 12.19
CA THR A 24 5.35 6.05 11.64
C THR A 24 4.52 5.05 10.86
N TYR A 25 4.48 5.22 9.54
CA TYR A 25 4.01 4.18 8.65
C TYR A 25 4.98 3.01 8.79
N GLU A 26 4.59 1.99 9.53
CA GLU A 26 5.30 0.72 9.51
C GLU A 26 5.02 0.11 8.14
N GLU A 27 6.00 0.16 7.25
CA GLU A 27 5.91 -0.45 5.93
C GLU A 27 5.80 -1.97 6.15
N PRO A 28 4.68 -2.61 5.77
CA PRO A 28 4.65 -4.06 5.74
C PRO A 28 5.78 -4.48 4.80
N SER A 29 6.67 -5.37 5.21
CA SER A 29 7.70 -5.92 4.33
C SER A 29 7.03 -6.81 3.28
N TYR A 30 6.33 -6.19 2.33
CA TYR A 30 6.02 -6.80 1.08
C TYR A 30 7.35 -6.78 0.34
N GLU A 31 8.06 -7.92 0.34
CA GLU A 31 9.12 -8.13 -0.62
C GLU A 31 8.45 -8.19 -2.00
N TYR A 32 8.19 -7.02 -2.57
CA TYR A 32 8.01 -6.87 -4.00
C TYR A 32 9.35 -7.24 -4.58
N GLY A 33 9.49 -8.52 -4.96
CA GLY A 33 10.71 -9.06 -5.52
C GLY A 33 11.27 -8.07 -6.52
N SER A 34 12.45 -7.54 -6.20
CA SER A 34 13.22 -6.66 -7.06
C SER A 34 13.54 -7.44 -8.32
N ALA A 35 12.67 -7.31 -9.32
CA ALA A 35 12.92 -7.77 -10.66
C ALA A 35 13.98 -6.85 -11.29
N SER A 36 15.24 -7.06 -10.91
CA SER A 36 16.40 -6.61 -11.68
C SER A 36 17.65 -7.36 -11.25
N ALA A 37 18.25 -8.01 -12.25
CA ALA A 37 19.57 -8.64 -12.28
C ALA A 37 19.67 -10.02 -11.63
N PHE A 38 19.74 -11.02 -12.52
CA PHE A 38 20.73 -12.09 -12.55
C PHE A 38 22.11 -11.71 -11.97
N ASP A 39 22.21 -11.34 -10.69
CA ASP A 39 23.52 -11.19 -10.07
C ASP A 39 24.11 -12.58 -9.84
N SER A 40 25.18 -12.86 -10.57
CA SER A 40 25.99 -14.07 -10.47
C SER A 40 26.79 -14.03 -9.17
N SER A 41 26.10 -14.16 -8.05
CA SER A 41 26.69 -14.43 -6.75
C SER A 41 26.01 -15.66 -6.20
N SER A 42 26.55 -16.83 -6.57
CA SER A 42 26.09 -18.15 -6.14
C SER A 42 25.70 -18.15 -4.66
N PRO A 43 24.44 -18.44 -4.29
CA PRO A 43 24.18 -18.86 -2.94
C PRO A 43 24.79 -20.25 -2.83
N SER A 44 25.89 -20.35 -2.10
CA SER A 44 26.40 -21.62 -1.61
C SER A 44 25.41 -22.13 -0.56
N ARG A 45 24.19 -22.48 -0.99
CA ARG A 45 23.24 -23.29 -0.22
C ARG A 45 23.82 -24.70 -0.28
N GLY A 46 24.60 -25.04 0.75
CA GLY A 46 24.95 -26.43 1.02
C GLY A 46 23.67 -27.29 1.00
N PRO A 47 23.75 -28.57 0.60
CA PRO A 47 22.58 -29.41 0.53
C PRO A 47 21.95 -29.48 1.94
N PRO A 48 20.63 -29.32 2.09
CA PRO A 48 19.99 -29.60 3.36
C PRO A 48 20.08 -31.10 3.59
N SER A 49 21.05 -31.50 4.42
CA SER A 49 21.03 -32.81 5.08
C SER A 49 20.00 -32.76 6.20
N ALA A 50 18.73 -32.64 5.84
CA ALA A 50 17.61 -32.82 6.74
C ALA A 50 16.69 -33.86 6.08
N GLY A 51 16.36 -34.90 6.84
CA GLY A 51 15.57 -36.03 6.34
C GLY A 51 14.26 -35.61 5.66
N PRO A 52 13.66 -36.50 4.86
CA PRO A 52 12.53 -36.22 3.96
C PRO A 52 11.25 -35.65 4.62
N SER A 53 11.20 -35.47 5.94
CA SER A 53 10.06 -34.93 6.67
C SER A 53 10.15 -33.43 7.00
N ALA A 54 11.36 -32.85 7.13
CA ALA A 54 11.50 -31.42 7.47
C ALA A 54 11.23 -30.52 6.25
N GLY A 55 11.80 -30.87 5.09
CA GLY A 55 11.63 -30.09 3.86
C GLY A 55 10.20 -30.07 3.30
N ALA A 56 9.36 -31.06 3.62
CA ALA A 56 7.97 -31.10 3.18
C ALA A 56 7.08 -30.09 3.93
N ALA A 57 7.31 -29.92 5.24
CA ALA A 57 6.60 -28.95 6.06
C ALA A 57 7.02 -27.50 5.71
N GLU A 58 8.31 -27.28 5.48
CA GLU A 58 8.83 -25.98 5.02
C GLU A 58 8.35 -25.65 3.60
N MET A 59 8.29 -26.62 2.68
CA MET A 59 7.69 -26.40 1.35
C MET A 59 6.22 -26.01 1.42
N GLN A 60 5.42 -26.64 2.28
CA GLN A 60 4.01 -26.29 2.42
C GLN A 60 3.82 -24.85 2.89
N GLN A 61 4.68 -24.37 3.80
CA GLN A 61 4.68 -22.98 4.26
C GLN A 61 5.11 -22.01 3.15
N MET A 62 6.11 -22.37 2.35
CA MET A 62 6.51 -21.55 1.21
C MET A 62 5.40 -21.45 0.14
N ILE A 63 4.69 -22.55 -0.13
CA ILE A 63 3.59 -22.57 -1.11
C ILE A 63 2.43 -21.65 -0.68
N MET A 64 2.03 -21.67 0.59
CA MET A 64 0.94 -20.80 1.07
C MET A 64 1.32 -19.32 0.97
N GLU A 65 2.57 -18.97 1.26
CA GLU A 65 3.04 -17.59 1.17
C GLU A 65 3.12 -17.12 -0.30
N GLU A 66 3.67 -17.96 -1.18
CA GLU A 66 3.74 -17.67 -2.62
C GLU A 66 2.34 -17.50 -3.24
N GLN A 67 1.36 -18.32 -2.82
CA GLN A 67 -0.02 -18.18 -3.25
C GLN A 67 -0.62 -16.84 -2.82
N GLN A 68 -0.40 -16.43 -1.57
CA GLN A 68 -0.88 -15.14 -1.08
C GLN A 68 -0.26 -13.99 -1.88
N ARG A 69 1.05 -14.04 -2.16
CA ARG A 69 1.75 -13.05 -2.99
C ARG A 69 1.15 -12.98 -4.40
N ALA A 70 0.89 -14.13 -5.04
CA ALA A 70 0.30 -14.19 -6.37
C ALA A 70 -1.13 -13.61 -6.43
N LEU A 71 -1.95 -13.89 -5.40
CA LEU A 71 -3.30 -13.33 -5.30
C LEU A 71 -3.29 -11.81 -5.15
N ILE A 72 -2.38 -11.27 -4.34
CA ILE A 72 -2.21 -9.81 -4.19
C ILE A 72 -1.77 -9.19 -5.52
N GLN A 73 -0.80 -9.78 -6.21
CA GLN A 73 -0.36 -9.29 -7.52
C GLN A 73 -1.49 -9.31 -8.55
N GLN A 74 -2.30 -10.36 -8.57
CA GLN A 74 -3.49 -10.43 -9.43
C GLN A 74 -4.51 -9.34 -9.08
N ALA A 75 -4.74 -9.08 -7.80
CA ALA A 75 -5.61 -7.99 -7.35
C ALA A 75 -5.08 -6.61 -7.78
N ILE A 76 -3.78 -6.35 -7.61
CA ILE A 76 -3.13 -5.10 -8.04
C ILE A 76 -3.28 -4.93 -9.56
N SER A 77 -2.99 -5.97 -10.34
CA SER A 77 -3.13 -5.94 -11.80
C SER A 77 -4.57 -5.61 -12.22
N LYS A 78 -5.56 -6.24 -11.59
CA LYS A 78 -6.97 -5.98 -11.86
C LYS A 78 -7.39 -4.54 -11.53
N ILE A 79 -6.99 -4.03 -10.36
CA ILE A 79 -7.33 -2.66 -9.95
C ILE A 79 -6.66 -1.64 -10.86
N THR A 80 -5.41 -1.91 -11.24
CA THR A 80 -4.64 -1.05 -12.15
C THR A 80 -5.30 -0.98 -13.52
N ALA A 81 -5.71 -2.11 -14.09
CA ALA A 81 -6.42 -2.15 -15.37
C ALA A 81 -7.76 -1.39 -15.30
N LEU A 82 -8.53 -1.58 -14.23
CA LEU A 82 -9.80 -0.88 -14.03
C LEU A 82 -9.60 0.63 -13.88
N ALA A 83 -8.63 1.05 -13.06
CA ALA A 83 -8.31 2.46 -12.89
C ALA A 83 -7.84 3.09 -14.20
N TRP A 84 -7.06 2.35 -15.00
CA TRP A 84 -6.64 2.76 -16.33
C TRP A 84 -7.84 3.00 -17.25
N ASP A 85 -8.73 2.00 -17.39
CA ASP A 85 -9.91 2.07 -18.26
C ASP A 85 -10.88 3.19 -17.85
N LYS A 86 -10.96 3.52 -16.55
CA LYS A 86 -11.85 4.58 -16.04
C LYS A 86 -11.26 5.97 -16.20
N CYS A 87 -9.95 6.12 -16.02
CA CYS A 87 -9.33 7.43 -15.86
C CYS A 87 -8.53 7.89 -17.07
N SER A 88 -8.05 6.97 -17.92
CA SER A 88 -7.28 7.30 -19.11
C SER A 88 -8.06 6.88 -20.35
N ALA A 89 -8.70 7.86 -21.00
CA ALA A 89 -9.46 7.64 -22.24
C ALA A 89 -8.57 7.59 -23.50
N SER A 90 -7.31 7.98 -23.38
CA SER A 90 -6.36 8.11 -24.50
C SER A 90 -4.93 7.84 -24.04
N LYS A 91 -4.09 7.33 -24.95
CA LYS A 91 -2.67 7.07 -24.69
C LYS A 91 -2.01 8.33 -24.12
N PRO A 92 -1.34 8.28 -22.96
CA PRO A 92 -0.69 9.45 -22.37
C PRO A 92 0.42 9.94 -23.31
N GLU A 93 0.54 11.26 -23.45
CA GLU A 93 1.48 11.88 -24.40
C GLU A 93 2.95 11.74 -23.93
N SER A 94 3.19 11.53 -22.63
CA SER A 94 4.47 11.09 -22.02
C SER A 94 4.29 10.85 -20.52
N GLU A 95 3.34 11.55 -19.90
CA GLU A 95 2.98 11.43 -18.48
C GLU A 95 1.47 11.53 -18.31
N LEU A 96 0.99 11.05 -17.15
CA LEU A 96 -0.40 11.28 -16.74
C LEU A 96 -0.61 12.74 -16.32
N SER A 97 -1.67 13.35 -16.82
CA SER A 97 -2.11 14.68 -16.39
C SER A 97 -2.52 14.67 -14.90
N SER A 98 -2.55 15.84 -14.26
CA SER A 98 -2.98 15.95 -12.84
C SER A 98 -4.35 15.33 -12.60
N LYS A 99 -5.29 15.53 -13.53
CA LYS A 99 -6.66 14.99 -13.42
C LYS A 99 -6.68 13.47 -13.51
N GLU A 100 -5.85 12.87 -14.36
CA GLU A 100 -5.73 11.42 -14.47
C GLU A 100 -5.11 10.82 -13.22
N LYS A 101 -4.04 11.44 -12.67
CA LYS A 101 -3.43 11.02 -11.40
C LYS A 101 -4.44 11.03 -10.26
N ASP A 102 -5.20 12.12 -10.11
CA ASP A 102 -6.24 12.24 -9.08
C ASP A 102 -7.38 11.25 -9.30
N CYS A 103 -7.81 11.03 -10.55
CA CYS A 103 -8.82 10.03 -10.88
C CYS A 103 -8.36 8.63 -10.49
N ILE A 104 -7.15 8.21 -10.88
CA ILE A 104 -6.61 6.87 -10.58
C ILE A 104 -6.56 6.65 -9.07
N LYS A 105 -6.10 7.65 -8.31
CA LYS A 105 -6.10 7.60 -6.84
C LYS A 105 -7.52 7.37 -6.29
N ASN A 106 -8.49 8.16 -6.73
CA ASN A 106 -9.86 8.08 -6.22
C ASN A 106 -10.55 6.77 -6.61
N VAL A 107 -10.37 6.29 -7.85
CA VAL A 107 -10.93 5.02 -8.31
C VAL A 107 -10.34 3.84 -7.55
N THR A 108 -9.03 3.85 -7.31
CA THR A 108 -8.34 2.80 -6.54
C THR A 108 -8.87 2.72 -5.11
N LEU A 109 -8.98 3.87 -4.42
CA LEU A 109 -9.53 3.92 -3.06
C LEU A 109 -10.98 3.45 -3.02
N ALA A 110 -11.83 3.95 -3.92
CA ALA A 110 -13.22 3.53 -4.01
C ALA A 110 -13.37 2.03 -4.30
N TYR A 111 -12.50 1.44 -5.12
CA TYR A 111 -12.52 0.00 -5.38
C TYR A 111 -12.19 -0.81 -4.13
N LEU A 112 -11.18 -0.41 -3.36
CA LEU A 112 -10.81 -1.11 -2.13
C LEU A 112 -11.93 -1.03 -1.08
N ASP A 113 -12.49 0.16 -0.86
CA ASP A 113 -13.60 0.37 0.08
C ASP A 113 -14.84 -0.45 -0.30
N THR A 114 -15.23 -0.41 -1.58
CA THR A 114 -16.39 -1.16 -2.08
C THR A 114 -16.15 -2.67 -2.05
N SER A 115 -14.94 -3.13 -2.35
CA SER A 115 -14.58 -4.55 -2.28
C SER A 115 -14.71 -5.08 -0.85
N MET A 116 -14.19 -4.34 0.14
CA MET A 116 -14.36 -4.71 1.55
C MET A 116 -15.83 -4.71 1.96
N PHE A 117 -16.59 -3.68 1.58
CA PHE A 117 -18.03 -3.61 1.87
C PHE A 117 -18.78 -4.82 1.30
N VAL A 118 -18.51 -5.21 0.06
CA VAL A 118 -19.12 -6.38 -0.59
C VAL A 118 -18.76 -7.66 0.16
N VAL A 119 -17.49 -7.87 0.48
CA VAL A 119 -17.03 -9.05 1.24
C VAL A 119 -17.71 -9.12 2.61
N HIS A 120 -17.78 -8.00 3.34
CA HIS A 120 -18.48 -7.94 4.63
C HIS A 120 -19.96 -8.31 4.50
N ARG A 121 -20.63 -7.87 3.43
CA ARG A 121 -22.03 -8.22 3.18
C ARG A 121 -22.21 -9.70 2.86
N LEU A 122 -21.35 -10.27 2.01
CA LEU A 122 -21.38 -11.68 1.66
C LEU A 122 -21.16 -12.58 2.88
N ASN A 123 -20.18 -12.24 3.73
CA ASN A 123 -19.91 -12.96 4.98
C ASN A 123 -21.08 -12.87 5.96
N LYS A 124 -21.79 -11.72 5.99
CA LYS A 124 -22.99 -11.54 6.82
C LYS A 124 -24.21 -12.31 6.27
N SER A 125 -24.33 -12.50 4.96
CA SER A 125 -25.44 -13.23 4.33
C SER A 125 -25.23 -14.75 4.24
N GLY A 126 -23.98 -15.24 4.30
CA GLY A 126 -23.65 -16.67 4.21
C GLY A 126 -23.73 -17.45 5.53
N SER A 127 -24.15 -16.82 6.63
CA SER A 127 -24.30 -17.43 7.96
C SER A 127 -25.77 -17.68 8.33
N ALA A 128 -26.62 -17.96 7.34
CA ALA A 128 -28.03 -18.33 7.50
C ALA A 128 -28.29 -19.71 6.89
#